data_AF-A0A9P5QFH6-F1
#
_entry.id   AF-A0A9P5QFH6-F1
#
_cell.length_a   1.000
_cell.length_b   1.000
_cell.length_c   1.000
_cell.angle_alpha   90.00
_cell.angle_beta   90.00
_cell.angle_gamma   90.00
#
_symmetry.space_group_name_H-M   'P 1'
#
loop_
_entity.id
_entity.type
_entity.pdbx_description
1 polymer ?
#
loop_
_entity_poly.entity_id
_entity_poly.type
_entity_poly.pdbx_seq_one_letter_code
_entity_poly.pdbx_strand_id
1 'polypeptide(L)'
;MAQYTVVRRTTGGTYELKDGEGAFLGRNYAPSQLKLVIEEPKDDNVFEVEKILHHRENRTNEGKFEYRTKWKGYSDDDNSWEPEV
;
A
#
# COMPACT_ATOMS: atom_id res chain seq x y z
N MET A 1 -13.08 5.39 -13.00
CA MET A 1 -11.88 4.96 -13.76
C MET A 1 -11.96 3.45 -13.82
N ALA A 2 -11.86 2.84 -15.01
CA ALA A 2 -11.83 1.38 -15.11
C ALA A 2 -10.42 0.87 -14.79
N GLN A 3 -10.35 -0.23 -14.03
CA GLN A 3 -9.09 -0.83 -13.62
C GLN A 3 -8.69 -1.95 -14.59
N TYR A 4 -7.40 -2.02 -14.91
CA TYR A 4 -6.85 -2.98 -15.86
C TYR A 4 -5.57 -3.59 -15.30
N THR A 5 -5.35 -4.86 -15.60
CA THR A 5 -4.15 -5.59 -15.18
C THR A 5 -3.30 -5.91 -16.39
N VAL A 6 -1.99 -5.65 -16.30
CA VAL A 6 -1.02 -6.01 -17.34
C VAL A 6 -0.78 -7.51 -17.30
N VAL A 7 -1.12 -8.22 -18.37
CA VAL A 7 -0.90 -9.67 -18.47
C VAL A 7 0.44 -9.98 -19.11
N ARG A 8 0.79 -9.22 -20.14
CA ARG A 8 2.00 -9.47 -20.94
C ARG A 8 2.53 -8.20 -21.54
N ARG A 9 3.86 -8.11 -21.60
CA ARG A 9 4.59 -7.14 -22.41
C ARG A 9 5.13 -7.84 -23.66
N THR A 10 4.84 -7.29 -24.84
CA THR A 10 5.39 -7.78 -26.10
C THR A 10 6.84 -7.31 -26.28
N THR A 11 7.60 -7.96 -27.16
CA THR A 11 8.97 -7.55 -27.50
C THR A 11 9.04 -6.12 -28.05
N GLY A 12 7.97 -5.66 -28.71
CA GLY A 12 7.84 -4.28 -29.22
C GLY A 12 7.48 -3.24 -28.14
N GLY A 13 7.36 -3.65 -26.88
CA GLY A 13 7.12 -2.74 -25.75
C GLY A 13 5.66 -2.37 -25.53
N THR A 14 4.72 -2.99 -26.25
CA THR A 14 3.28 -2.84 -26.01
C THR A 14 2.77 -3.84 -24.98
N TYR A 15 1.59 -3.57 -24.41
CA TYR A 15 0.98 -4.39 -23.37
C TYR A 15 -0.34 -5.01 -23.79
N GLU A 16 -0.54 -6.27 -23.41
CA GLU A 16 -1.83 -6.97 -23.41
C GLU A 16 -2.44 -6.84 -22.01
N LEU A 17 -3.71 -6.41 -21.94
CA LEU A 17 -4.39 -6.09 -20.69
C LEU A 17 -5.63 -6.95 -20.47
N LYS A 18 -5.99 -7.16 -19.19
CA LYS A 18 -7.30 -7.65 -18.77
C LYS A 18 -8.07 -6.55 -18.04
N ASP A 19 -9.39 -6.57 -18.15
CA ASP A 19 -10.26 -5.75 -17.30
C ASP A 19 -10.43 -6.36 -15.88
N GLY A 20 -11.20 -5.68 -15.03
CA GLY A 20 -11.48 -6.11 -13.67
C GLY A 20 -12.29 -7.41 -13.55
N GLU A 21 -12.95 -7.85 -14.63
CA GLU A 21 -13.65 -9.15 -14.69
C GLU A 21 -12.77 -10.27 -15.25
N GLY A 22 -11.52 -9.93 -15.60
CA GLY A 22 -10.52 -10.87 -16.13
C GLY A 22 -10.62 -11.12 -17.63
N ALA A 23 -11.48 -10.38 -18.36
CA ALA A 23 -11.60 -10.50 -19.81
C ALA A 23 -10.44 -9.77 -20.51
N PHE A 24 -9.90 -10.38 -21.56
CA PHE A 24 -8.81 -9.81 -22.34
C PHE A 24 -9.30 -8.67 -23.24
N LEU A 25 -8.57 -7.56 -23.22
CA LEU A 25 -8.78 -6.47 -24.17
C LEU A 25 -8.13 -6.84 -25.51
N GLY A 26 -8.93 -6.92 -26.58
CA GLY A 26 -8.50 -7.35 -27.92
C GLY A 26 -7.54 -6.42 -28.67
N ARG A 27 -6.87 -5.48 -27.99
CA ARG A 27 -5.86 -4.59 -28.57
C ARG A 27 -4.63 -4.49 -27.69
N ASN A 28 -3.49 -4.23 -28.31
CA ASN A 28 -2.25 -3.90 -27.63
C ASN A 28 -2.21 -2.41 -27.27
N TYR A 29 -1.65 -2.09 -26.11
CA TYR A 29 -1.56 -0.71 -25.60
C TYR A 29 -0.13 -0.25 -25.49
N ALA A 30 0.16 0.97 -25.97
CA ALA A 30 1.45 1.60 -25.74
C ALA A 30 1.54 2.10 -24.29
N PRO A 31 2.74 2.17 -23.69
CA PRO A 31 2.93 2.67 -22.33
C PRO A 31 2.33 4.07 -22.11
N SER A 32 2.36 4.94 -23.13
CA SER A 32 1.80 6.30 -23.07
C SER A 32 0.28 6.36 -22.94
N GLN A 33 -0.42 5.26 -23.27
CA GLN A 33 -1.87 5.15 -23.13
C GLN A 33 -2.27 4.61 -21.74
N LEU A 34 -1.29 4.22 -20.93
CA LEU A 34 -1.50 3.63 -19.62
C LEU A 34 -1.15 4.65 -18.55
N LYS A 35 -2.07 4.83 -17.60
CA LYS A 35 -1.76 5.47 -16.33
C LYS A 35 -1.40 4.35 -15.37
N LEU A 36 -0.16 4.32 -14.90
CA LEU A 36 0.22 3.42 -13.82
C LEU A 36 -0.61 3.81 -12.59
N VAL A 37 -1.49 2.91 -12.18
CA VAL A 37 -2.17 3.00 -10.89
C VAL A 37 -1.40 2.02 -10.01
N ILE A 38 -0.56 2.58 -9.14
CA ILE A 38 -0.01 1.81 -8.04
C ILE A 38 -1.19 1.67 -7.08
N GLU A 39 -1.76 0.47 -6.98
CA GLU A 39 -2.58 0.18 -5.82
C GLU A 39 -1.64 0.26 -4.62
N GLU A 40 -1.73 1.35 -3.86
CA GLU A 40 -1.25 1.31 -2.50
C GLU A 40 -1.97 0.13 -1.85
N PRO A 41 -1.25 -0.86 -1.32
CA PRO A 41 -1.89 -1.97 -0.65
C PRO A 41 -2.80 -1.35 0.42
N LYS A 42 -4.12 -1.45 0.20
CA LYS A 42 -5.10 -1.17 1.23
C LYS A 42 -5.03 -2.35 2.18
N ASP A 43 -3.93 -2.41 2.94
CA ASP A 43 -3.93 -3.18 4.16
C ASP A 43 -4.79 -2.39 5.13
N ASP A 44 -5.93 -2.96 5.49
CA ASP A 44 -6.88 -2.34 6.41
C ASP A 44 -6.26 -2.08 7.80
N ASN A 45 -5.05 -2.59 8.07
CA ASN A 45 -4.28 -2.36 9.29
C ASN A 45 -3.16 -1.30 9.13
N VAL A 46 -3.06 -0.64 7.97
CA VAL A 46 -2.10 0.45 7.76
C VAL A 46 -2.79 1.79 7.99
N PHE A 47 -2.28 2.53 8.97
CA PHE A 47 -2.83 3.83 9.37
C PHE A 47 -1.77 4.92 9.25
N GLU A 48 -2.20 6.14 8.91
CA GLU A 48 -1.30 7.28 8.84
C GLU A 48 -0.89 7.75 10.24
N VAL A 49 0.42 7.83 10.46
CA VAL A 49 1.02 8.36 11.70
C VAL A 49 1.15 9.88 11.59
N GLU A 50 0.70 10.59 12.60
CA GLU A 50 0.94 12.03 12.75
C GLU A 50 2.30 12.28 13.40
N LYS A 51 2.61 11.56 14.50
CA LYS A 51 3.85 11.74 15.26
C LYS A 51 4.18 10.52 16.12
N ILE A 52 5.48 10.27 16.32
CA ILE A 52 5.96 9.37 17.38
C ILE A 52 6.20 10.18 18.66
N LEU A 53 5.47 9.85 19.72
CA LEU A 53 5.51 10.58 20.99
C LEU A 53 6.62 10.06 21.92
N HIS A 54 6.80 8.75 21.98
CA HIS A 54 7.79 8.08 22.82
C HIS A 54 8.28 6.78 22.20
N HIS A 55 9.40 6.25 22.69
CA HIS A 55 9.87 4.90 22.41
C HIS A 55 10.34 4.26 23.72
N ARG A 56 10.19 2.93 23.86
CA ARG A 56 10.70 2.16 25.01
C ARG A 56 11.03 0.73 24.60
N GLU A 57 11.86 0.06 25.37
CA GLU A 57 12.07 -1.38 25.20
C GLU A 57 10.79 -2.13 25.63
N ASN A 58 10.39 -3.11 24.82
CA ASN A 58 9.22 -3.92 25.06
C ASN A 58 9.47 -4.82 26.28
N ARG A 59 8.65 -4.65 27.31
CA ARG A 59 8.78 -5.37 28.59
C ARG A 59 8.56 -6.88 28.46
N THR A 60 7.91 -7.31 27.40
CA THR A 60 7.60 -8.72 27.13
C THR A 60 8.56 -9.34 26.12
N ASN A 61 9.18 -8.53 25.25
CA ASN A 61 10.13 -8.97 24.23
C ASN A 61 11.48 -8.24 24.39
N GLU A 62 12.37 -8.82 25.19
CA GLU A 62 13.74 -8.29 25.39
C GLU A 62 14.45 -8.02 24.06
N GLY A 63 15.05 -6.84 23.94
CA GLY A 63 15.75 -6.40 22.73
C GLY A 63 14.87 -5.84 21.62
N LYS A 64 13.54 -5.79 21.77
CA LYS A 64 12.64 -5.12 20.81
C LYS A 64 12.15 -3.78 21.36
N PHE A 65 11.99 -2.77 20.50
CA PHE A 65 11.38 -1.51 20.89
C PHE A 65 9.89 -1.46 20.54
N GLU A 66 9.17 -0.60 21.24
CA GLU A 66 7.82 -0.18 20.88
C GLU A 66 7.71 1.35 20.95
N TYR A 67 6.82 1.89 20.12
CA TYR A 67 6.68 3.32 19.87
C TYR A 67 5.28 3.77 20.20
N ARG A 68 5.16 4.85 20.99
CA ARG A 68 3.87 5.48 21.26
C ARG A 68 3.49 6.35 20.08
N THR A 69 2.51 5.90 19.31
CA THR A 69 2.12 6.48 18.04
C THR A 69 0.91 7.38 18.21
N LYS A 70 1.01 8.61 17.70
CA LYS A 70 -0.11 9.52 17.50
C LYS A 70 -0.66 9.33 16.10
N TRP A 71 -1.90 8.88 16.00
CA TRP A 71 -2.58 8.63 14.73
C TRP A 71 -3.16 9.91 14.14
N LYS A 72 -2.97 10.09 12.84
CA LYS A 72 -3.43 11.29 12.15
C LYS A 72 -4.95 11.32 12.06
N GLY A 73 -5.55 12.41 12.53
CA GLY A 73 -7.00 12.60 12.53
C GLY A 73 -7.73 11.92 13.70
N TYR A 74 -7.02 11.28 14.62
CA TYR A 74 -7.56 10.67 15.83
C TYR A 74 -7.24 11.50 17.09
N SER A 75 -7.95 11.23 18.19
CA SER A 75 -7.75 11.93 19.46
C SER A 75 -6.48 11.45 20.18
N ASP A 76 -6.06 12.11 21.24
CA ASP A 76 -4.90 11.65 22.03
C ASP A 76 -5.20 10.40 22.87
N ASP A 77 -6.49 10.11 23.08
CA ASP A 77 -6.96 8.90 23.76
C ASP A 77 -6.76 7.65 22.88
N ASP A 78 -6.69 7.83 21.56
CA ASP A 78 -6.46 6.74 20.59
C ASP A 78 -4.96 6.39 20.44
N ASN A 79 -4.07 7.08 21.16
CA ASN A 79 -2.63 6.84 21.08
C ASN A 79 -2.26 5.45 21.61
N SER A 80 -1.67 4.61 20.76
CA SER A 80 -1.29 3.23 21.08
C SER A 80 0.23 3.04 21.08
N TRP A 81 0.70 1.92 21.64
CA TRP A 81 2.10 1.48 21.56
C TRP A 81 2.22 0.41 20.49
N GLU A 82 2.94 0.71 19.42
CA GLU A 82 3.15 -0.21 18.29
C GLU A 82 4.54 -0.84 18.35
N PRO A 83 4.67 -2.16 18.15
CA PRO A 83 5.96 -2.83 18.16
C PRO A 83 6.81 -2.44 16.95
N GLU A 84 8.13 -2.46 17.13
CA GLU A 84 9.08 -2.50 16.02
C GLU A 84 8.88 -3.83 15.25
N VAL A 85 8.55 -3.70 13.95
CA VAL A 85 8.35 -4.83 13.03
C VAL A 85 9.64 -5.57 12.75
#